data_AF-A0A0F9CFU6-F1
#
_entry.id   AF-A0A0F9CFU6-F1
#
_cell.length_a   1.000
_cell.length_b   1.000
_cell.length_c   1.000
_cell.angle_alpha   90.00
_cell.angle_beta   90.00
_cell.angle_gamma   90.00
#
_symmetry.space_group_name_H-M   'P 1'
#
loop_
_entity.id
_entity.type
_entity.pdbx_description
1 polymer ?
#
loop_
_entity_poly.entity_id
_entity_poly.type
_entity_poly.pdbx_seq_one_letter_code
_entity_poly.pdbx_strand_id
1 'polypeptide(L)'
;AKALIDGVIKPLNDALVDVRKQLKTQVQPTGQPAYSQQEERAIQSEVNNFFDNDRLKEYQEYYGTVKPGEDPRTVLTGAQFKHRGDVCREGNFIKLGAAESGEQLTVSDVLQRAHSQITEPMREVMIREKITSKIKKRAKGLSVKAGIKTVPKALSSKDAEKQLEIKTKTRLAKLFGR
;
A
#
# COMPACT_ATOMS: atom_id res chain seq x y z
N ALA A 1 58.92 2.93 22.69
CA ALA A 1 58.37 2.93 21.32
C ALA A 1 58.11 1.52 20.77
N LYS A 2 59.11 0.61 20.78
CA LYS A 2 59.00 -0.75 20.22
C LYS A 2 57.86 -1.61 20.82
N ALA A 3 57.66 -1.54 22.14
CA ALA A 3 56.60 -2.28 22.85
C ALA A 3 55.17 -1.86 22.50
N LEU A 4 54.94 -0.59 22.13
CA LEU A 4 53.61 -0.09 21.74
C LEU A 4 53.25 -0.56 20.32
N ILE A 5 54.24 -0.55 19.43
CA ILE A 5 54.08 -0.98 18.04
C ILE A 5 53.88 -2.50 17.98
N ASP A 6 54.71 -3.26 18.69
CA ASP A 6 54.66 -4.73 18.66
C ASP A 6 53.53 -5.30 19.53
N GLY A 7 53.20 -4.66 20.66
CA GLY A 7 52.22 -5.18 21.61
C GLY A 7 50.78 -4.72 21.39
N VAL A 8 50.56 -3.61 20.70
CA VAL A 8 49.21 -3.04 20.51
C VAL A 8 48.87 -2.83 19.05
N ILE A 9 49.76 -2.21 18.27
CA ILE A 9 49.45 -1.84 16.89
C ILE A 9 49.40 -3.06 15.98
N LYS A 10 50.36 -3.99 16.09
CA LYS A 10 50.37 -5.21 15.28
C LYS A 10 49.14 -6.11 15.53
N PRO A 11 48.78 -6.46 16.78
CA PRO A 11 47.58 -7.25 17.05
C PRO A 11 46.30 -6.58 16.56
N LEU A 12 46.20 -5.25 16.68
CA LEU A 12 45.03 -4.52 16.17
C LEU A 12 44.95 -4.60 14.65
N ASN A 13 46.08 -4.43 13.97
CA ASN A 13 46.14 -4.46 12.52
C ASN A 13 45.87 -5.87 11.98
N ASP A 14 46.38 -6.90 12.66
CA ASP A 14 46.12 -8.31 12.32
C ASP A 14 44.65 -8.65 12.55
N ALA A 15 44.04 -8.22 13.66
CA ALA A 15 42.61 -8.37 13.92
C ALA A 15 41.74 -7.66 12.87
N LEU A 16 42.13 -6.44 12.44
CA LEU A 16 41.43 -5.71 11.38
C LEU A 16 41.57 -6.41 10.01
N VAL A 17 42.71 -7.02 9.73
CA VAL A 17 42.92 -7.83 8.53
C VAL A 17 42.05 -9.09 8.55
N ASP A 18 41.91 -9.75 9.69
CA ASP A 18 41.07 -10.94 9.83
C ASP A 18 39.58 -10.61 9.76
N VAL A 19 39.13 -9.50 10.38
CA VAL A 19 37.76 -8.99 10.20
C VAL A 19 37.49 -8.65 8.73
N ARG A 20 38.46 -8.05 8.03
CA ARG A 20 38.35 -7.77 6.58
C ARG A 20 38.29 -9.05 5.75
N LYS A 21 39.03 -10.10 6.11
CA LYS A 21 38.97 -11.41 5.44
C LYS A 21 37.63 -12.08 5.69
N GLN A 22 37.11 -12.05 6.92
CA GLN A 22 35.80 -12.60 7.26
C GLN A 22 34.68 -11.87 6.51
N LEU A 23 34.72 -10.54 6.44
CA LEU A 23 33.81 -9.74 5.62
C LEU A 23 33.88 -10.10 4.13
N LYS A 24 35.09 -10.30 3.58
CA LYS A 24 35.28 -10.75 2.19
C LYS A 24 34.86 -12.20 1.95
N THR A 25 34.73 -13.02 2.99
CA THR A 25 34.30 -14.41 2.84
C THR A 25 32.77 -14.52 2.86
N GLN A 26 32.09 -13.60 3.54
CA GLN A 26 30.63 -13.48 3.48
C GLN A 26 30.11 -12.69 2.26
N VAL A 27 30.98 -11.89 1.63
CA VAL A 27 30.67 -11.18 0.38
C VAL A 27 31.39 -11.88 -0.76
N GLN A 28 30.66 -12.70 -1.53
CA GLN A 28 31.19 -13.28 -2.77
C GLN A 28 31.81 -12.18 -3.65
N PRO A 29 32.89 -12.47 -4.42
CA PRO A 29 33.67 -11.46 -5.14
C PRO A 29 32.94 -10.78 -6.31
N THR A 30 31.68 -11.15 -6.55
CA THR A 30 30.71 -10.37 -7.31
C THR A 30 29.72 -9.81 -6.31
N GLY A 31 29.61 -8.50 -6.17
CA GLY A 31 28.70 -7.80 -5.25
C GLY A 31 27.19 -8.00 -5.53
N GLN A 32 26.77 -9.24 -5.80
CA GLN A 32 25.40 -9.67 -5.82
C GLN A 32 25.08 -10.29 -4.47
N PRO A 33 23.94 -9.92 -3.85
CA PRO A 33 23.53 -10.53 -2.60
C PRO A 33 23.30 -12.04 -2.81
N ALA A 34 23.46 -12.84 -1.76
CA ALA A 34 23.30 -14.29 -1.77
C ALA A 34 21.84 -14.77 -1.96
N TYR A 35 21.01 -13.98 -2.63
CA TYR A 35 19.67 -14.37 -3.08
C TYR A 35 19.79 -14.92 -4.49
N SER A 36 19.13 -16.05 -4.74
CA SER A 36 18.95 -16.50 -6.12
C SER A 36 18.19 -15.42 -6.89
N GLN A 37 18.53 -15.18 -8.17
CA GLN A 37 17.75 -14.25 -9.03
C GLN A 37 16.25 -14.60 -9.05
N GLN A 38 15.91 -15.86 -8.75
CA GLN A 38 14.54 -16.35 -8.65
C GLN A 38 13.83 -15.84 -7.38
N GLU A 39 14.51 -15.84 -6.23
CA GLU A 39 13.97 -15.27 -4.98
C GLU A 39 13.78 -13.76 -5.07
N GLU A 40 14.74 -13.04 -5.67
CA GLU A 40 14.62 -11.58 -5.83
C GLU A 40 13.41 -11.23 -6.71
N ARG A 41 13.18 -11.98 -7.79
CA ARG A 41 11.99 -11.84 -8.63
C ARG A 41 10.70 -12.17 -7.88
N ALA A 42 10.72 -13.20 -7.04
CA ALA A 42 9.56 -13.59 -6.24
C ALA A 42 9.19 -12.50 -5.23
N ILE A 43 10.18 -11.96 -4.50
CA ILE A 43 10.00 -10.85 -3.56
C ILE A 43 9.46 -9.62 -4.30
N GLN A 44 10.03 -9.28 -5.46
CA GLN A 44 9.58 -8.13 -6.23
C GLN A 44 8.15 -8.31 -6.77
N SER A 45 7.79 -9.54 -7.15
CA SER A 45 6.41 -9.86 -7.51
C SER A 45 5.46 -9.70 -6.32
N GLU A 46 5.84 -10.15 -5.13
CA GLU A 46 5.01 -9.99 -3.92
C GLU A 46 4.83 -8.52 -3.55
N VAL A 47 5.89 -7.71 -3.64
CA VAL A 47 5.83 -6.27 -3.40
C VAL A 47 4.89 -5.59 -4.40
N ASN A 48 4.97 -5.92 -5.69
CA ASN A 48 4.07 -5.36 -6.70
C ASN A 48 2.62 -5.79 -6.45
N ASN A 49 2.40 -7.08 -6.19
CA ASN A 49 1.08 -7.62 -5.86
C ASN A 49 0.47 -6.98 -4.60
N PHE A 50 1.31 -6.62 -3.63
CA PHE A 50 0.87 -5.90 -2.45
C PHE A 50 0.26 -4.54 -2.83
N PHE A 51 0.98 -3.71 -3.59
CA PHE A 51 0.52 -2.37 -3.99
C PHE A 51 -0.66 -2.38 -4.96
N ASP A 52 -0.84 -3.44 -5.73
CA ASP A 52 -1.96 -3.59 -6.67
C ASP A 52 -3.21 -4.21 -6.01
N ASN A 53 -3.14 -4.57 -4.72
CA ASN A 53 -4.25 -5.17 -3.99
C ASN A 53 -5.44 -4.21 -3.85
N ASP A 54 -6.65 -4.76 -4.02
CA ASP A 54 -7.93 -4.06 -3.83
C ASP A 54 -8.05 -3.30 -2.50
N ARG A 55 -7.41 -3.80 -1.44
CA ARG A 55 -7.39 -3.14 -0.12
C ARG A 55 -6.67 -1.80 -0.12
N LEU A 56 -5.72 -1.60 -1.03
CA LEU A 56 -4.94 -0.37 -1.17
C LEU A 56 -5.52 0.60 -2.21
N LYS A 57 -6.66 0.28 -2.83
CA LYS A 57 -7.36 1.16 -3.79
C LYS A 57 -7.56 2.58 -3.26
N GLU A 58 -7.85 2.69 -1.96
CA GLU A 58 -8.07 3.99 -1.32
C GLU A 58 -6.80 4.84 -1.24
N TYR A 59 -5.64 4.21 -1.30
CA TYR A 59 -4.32 4.82 -1.22
C TYR A 59 -3.62 4.90 -2.59
N GLN A 60 -4.34 4.68 -3.70
CA GLN A 60 -3.76 4.73 -5.05
C GLN A 60 -3.19 6.10 -5.41
N GLU A 61 -3.76 7.19 -4.91
CA GLU A 61 -3.19 8.53 -5.12
C GLU A 61 -1.81 8.66 -4.44
N TYR A 62 -1.66 8.04 -3.27
CA TYR A 62 -0.45 8.08 -2.45
C TYR A 62 0.66 7.14 -2.97
N TYR A 63 0.31 5.92 -3.37
CA TYR A 63 1.29 4.93 -3.86
C TYR A 63 1.43 4.88 -5.39
N GLY A 64 0.50 5.47 -6.13
CA GLY A 64 0.38 5.32 -7.59
C GLY A 64 -0.07 3.92 -8.01
N THR A 65 -0.30 3.72 -9.30
CA THR A 65 -0.69 2.44 -9.90
C THR A 65 0.35 2.07 -10.97
N VAL A 66 0.75 0.80 -11.01
CA VAL A 66 1.67 0.27 -12.02
C VAL A 66 0.94 -0.84 -12.76
N LYS A 67 0.94 -0.83 -14.10
CA LYS A 67 0.34 -1.95 -14.83
C LYS A 67 1.31 -3.13 -14.87
N PRO A 68 0.81 -4.36 -15.01
CA PRO A 68 1.67 -5.53 -15.21
C PRO A 68 2.62 -5.31 -16.40
N GLY A 69 3.94 -5.44 -16.14
CA GLY A 69 4.98 -5.27 -17.15
C GLY A 69 5.56 -3.85 -17.28
N GLU A 70 5.03 -2.86 -16.59
CA GLU A 70 5.62 -1.52 -16.52
C GLU A 70 6.68 -1.43 -15.40
N ASP A 71 7.73 -0.63 -15.61
CA ASP A 71 8.72 -0.35 -14.56
C ASP A 71 8.18 0.72 -13.60
N PRO A 72 8.02 0.43 -12.29
CA PRO A 72 7.59 1.41 -11.30
C PRO A 72 8.43 2.71 -11.29
N ARG A 73 9.70 2.66 -11.72
CA ARG A 73 10.59 3.83 -11.75
C ARG A 73 10.24 4.85 -12.83
N THR A 74 9.55 4.42 -13.89
CA THR A 74 9.22 5.29 -15.02
C THR A 74 7.79 5.81 -14.95
N VAL A 75 6.87 5.02 -14.38
CA VAL A 75 5.44 5.36 -14.34
C VAL A 75 5.01 6.09 -13.07
N LEU A 76 5.70 5.86 -11.94
CA LEU A 76 5.37 6.51 -10.69
C LEU A 76 6.03 7.89 -10.61
N THR A 77 5.33 8.83 -9.97
CA THR A 77 5.98 10.09 -9.57
C THR A 77 7.09 9.82 -8.56
N GLY A 78 8.08 10.71 -8.46
CA GLY A 78 9.17 10.56 -7.49
C GLY A 78 8.68 10.44 -6.04
N ALA A 79 7.58 11.12 -5.69
CA ALA A 79 6.94 10.99 -4.38
C ALA A 79 6.30 9.62 -4.18
N GLN A 80 5.50 9.13 -5.13
CA GLN A 80 4.87 7.81 -5.06
C GLN A 80 5.90 6.67 -4.99
N PHE A 81 6.95 6.75 -5.81
CA PHE A 81 8.05 5.79 -5.76
C PHE A 81 8.74 5.80 -4.40
N LYS A 82 9.00 6.99 -3.84
CA LYS A 82 9.55 7.14 -2.49
C LYS A 82 8.63 6.54 -1.44
N HIS A 83 7.33 6.80 -1.49
CA HIS A 83 6.36 6.25 -0.52
C HIS A 83 6.30 4.72 -0.56
N ARG A 84 6.35 4.11 -1.75
CA ARG A 84 6.49 2.65 -1.88
C ARG A 84 7.81 2.16 -1.26
N GLY A 85 8.91 2.87 -1.52
CA GLY A 85 10.20 2.56 -0.94
C GLY A 85 10.25 2.70 0.58
N ASP A 86 9.54 3.67 1.16
CA ASP A 86 9.43 3.86 2.61
C ASP A 86 8.68 2.68 3.25
N VAL A 87 7.60 2.19 2.63
CA VAL A 87 6.90 0.96 3.09
C VAL A 87 7.81 -0.26 3.04
N CYS A 88 8.56 -0.45 1.95
CA CYS A 88 9.50 -1.58 1.87
C CYS A 88 10.62 -1.47 2.92
N ARG A 89 11.12 -0.26 3.20
CA ARG A 89 12.15 -0.03 4.21
C ARG A 89 11.64 -0.34 5.61
N GLU A 90 10.45 0.15 5.95
CA GLU A 90 9.81 -0.13 7.24
C GLU A 90 9.48 -1.62 7.38
N GLY A 91 8.98 -2.26 6.31
CA GLY A 91 8.76 -3.70 6.27
C GLY A 91 10.03 -4.51 6.54
N ASN A 92 11.17 -4.07 6.01
CA ASN A 92 12.46 -4.68 6.33
C ASN A 92 12.85 -4.52 7.80
N PHE A 93 12.63 -3.36 8.41
CA PHE A 93 12.88 -3.17 9.85
C PHE A 93 12.00 -4.09 10.71
N ILE A 94 10.72 -4.20 10.37
CA ILE A 94 9.80 -5.12 11.05
C ILE A 94 10.26 -6.57 10.88
N LYS A 95 10.64 -6.97 9.68
CA LYS A 95 11.13 -8.33 9.41
C LYS A 95 12.38 -8.65 10.22
N LEU A 96 13.33 -7.73 10.31
CA LEU A 96 14.55 -7.89 11.11
C LEU A 96 14.21 -8.00 12.60
N GLY A 97 13.37 -7.11 13.14
CA GLY A 97 12.97 -7.17 14.54
C GLY A 97 12.19 -8.44 14.92
N ALA A 98 11.34 -8.92 14.00
CA ALA A 98 10.64 -10.19 14.16
C ALA A 98 11.61 -11.38 14.17
N ALA A 99 12.59 -11.39 13.25
CA ALA A 99 13.60 -12.44 13.19
C ALA A 99 14.44 -12.51 14.48
N GLU A 100 14.84 -11.36 15.04
CA GLU A 100 15.54 -11.29 16.33
C GLU A 100 14.68 -11.81 17.49
N SER A 101 13.36 -11.68 17.38
CA SER A 101 12.40 -12.18 18.38
C SER A 101 12.02 -13.66 18.18
N GLY A 102 12.57 -14.32 17.15
CA GLY A 102 12.23 -15.69 16.77
C GLY A 102 10.91 -15.84 16.02
N GLU A 103 10.27 -14.74 15.61
CA GLU A 103 9.04 -14.75 14.81
C GLU A 103 9.38 -14.68 13.32
N GLN A 104 8.89 -15.64 12.53
CA GLN A 104 9.03 -15.60 11.07
C GLN A 104 7.80 -14.96 10.43
N LEU A 105 7.94 -13.70 10.04
CA LEU A 105 6.90 -12.98 9.30
C LEU A 105 7.08 -13.15 7.79
N THR A 106 5.96 -13.34 7.09
CA THR A 106 5.95 -13.33 5.62
C THR A 106 6.17 -11.91 5.10
N VAL A 107 6.60 -11.78 3.84
CA VAL A 107 6.78 -10.47 3.19
C VAL A 107 5.46 -9.69 3.15
N SER A 108 4.35 -10.37 2.87
CA SER A 108 3.02 -9.74 2.88
C SER A 108 2.66 -9.19 4.26
N ASP A 109 2.95 -9.92 5.34
CA ASP A 109 2.63 -9.49 6.71
C ASP A 109 3.43 -8.25 7.10
N VAL A 110 4.74 -8.23 6.80
CA VAL A 110 5.58 -7.08 7.15
C VAL A 110 5.21 -5.85 6.33
N LEU A 111 4.87 -6.01 5.04
CA LEU A 111 4.39 -4.91 4.21
C LEU A 111 3.05 -4.37 4.72
N GLN A 112 2.14 -5.24 5.16
CA GLN A 112 0.86 -4.81 5.71
C GLN A 112 1.01 -4.07 7.05
N ARG A 113 1.92 -4.54 7.92
CA ARG A 113 2.25 -3.85 9.19
C ARG A 113 2.89 -2.48 8.91
N ALA A 114 3.87 -2.43 8.00
CA ALA A 114 4.53 -1.20 7.57
C ALA A 114 3.57 -0.17 6.97
N HIS A 115 2.71 -0.61 6.04
CA HIS A 115 1.65 0.23 5.49
C HIS A 115 0.75 0.81 6.57
N SER A 116 0.35 -0.02 7.55
CA SER A 116 -0.53 0.42 8.63
C SER A 116 0.14 1.51 9.48
N GLN A 117 1.43 1.34 9.83
CA GLN A 117 2.17 2.35 10.61
C GLN A 117 2.35 3.67 9.83
N ILE A 118 2.71 3.60 8.55
CA ILE A 118 2.95 4.81 7.74
C ILE A 118 1.65 5.56 7.46
N THR A 119 0.56 4.84 7.20
CA THR A 119 -0.70 5.44 6.75
C THR A 119 -1.69 5.73 7.86
N GLU A 120 -1.42 5.33 9.11
CA GLU A 120 -2.25 5.62 10.27
C GLU A 120 -2.75 7.08 10.34
N PRO A 121 -1.87 8.10 10.26
CA PRO A 121 -2.32 9.50 10.32
C PRO A 121 -3.21 9.89 9.13
N MET A 122 -2.96 9.33 7.95
CA MET A 122 -3.77 9.61 6.75
C MET A 122 -5.14 8.90 6.81
N ARG A 123 -5.16 7.69 7.37
CA ARG A 123 -6.35 6.85 7.48
C ARG A 123 -7.44 7.54 8.28
N GLU A 124 -7.07 8.21 9.37
CA GLU A 124 -8.03 8.96 10.18
C GLU A 124 -8.70 10.08 9.36
N VAL A 125 -7.90 10.87 8.63
CA VAL A 125 -8.40 11.97 7.78
C VAL A 125 -9.34 11.42 6.70
N MET A 126 -8.93 10.36 6.00
CA MET A 126 -9.74 9.73 4.95
C MET A 126 -11.06 9.18 5.48
N ILE A 127 -11.07 8.57 6.68
CA ILE A 127 -12.29 8.09 7.32
C ILE A 127 -13.21 9.27 7.67
N ARG A 128 -12.66 10.34 8.27
CA ARG A 128 -13.42 11.55 8.63
C ARG A 128 -14.05 12.20 7.39
N GLU A 129 -13.31 12.31 6.30
CA GLU A 129 -13.80 12.85 5.04
C GLU A 129 -14.91 12.00 4.40
N LYS A 130 -14.75 10.67 4.41
CA LYS A 130 -15.78 9.73 3.93
C LYS A 130 -17.06 9.83 4.75
N ILE A 131 -16.96 9.89 6.07
CA ILE A 131 -18.11 10.05 6.97
C ILE A 131 -18.78 11.39 6.69
N THR A 132 -18.02 12.48 6.67
CA THR A 132 -18.54 13.83 6.40
C THR A 132 -19.23 13.91 5.04
N SER A 133 -18.67 13.27 4.02
CA SER A 133 -19.26 13.22 2.68
C SER A 133 -20.57 12.43 2.64
N LYS A 134 -20.64 11.30 3.35
CA LYS A 134 -21.90 10.53 3.50
C LYS A 134 -22.96 11.33 4.26
N ILE A 135 -22.58 12.03 5.33
CA ILE A 135 -23.48 12.90 6.09
C ILE A 135 -23.99 14.04 5.19
N LYS A 136 -23.11 14.73 4.45
CA LYS A 136 -23.52 15.77 3.49
C LYS A 136 -24.49 15.24 2.43
N LYS A 137 -24.24 14.04 1.87
CA LYS A 137 -25.17 13.41 0.91
C LYS A 137 -26.52 13.10 1.53
N ARG A 138 -26.54 12.55 2.75
CA ARG A 138 -27.78 12.27 3.50
C ARG A 138 -28.52 13.55 3.87
N ALA A 139 -27.80 14.60 4.30
CA ALA A 139 -28.37 15.90 4.61
C ALA A 139 -28.99 16.56 3.37
N LYS A 140 -28.36 16.44 2.18
CA LYS A 140 -28.98 16.87 0.92
C LYS A 140 -30.22 16.06 0.55
N GLY A 141 -30.26 14.76 0.86
CA GLY A 141 -31.43 13.91 0.63
C GLY A 141 -32.57 14.10 1.63
N LEU A 142 -32.25 14.45 2.88
CA LEU A 142 -33.21 14.76 3.95
C LEU A 142 -33.66 16.22 3.93
N SER A 143 -32.85 17.11 3.37
CA SER A 143 -33.25 18.46 2.97
C SER A 143 -34.17 18.36 1.76
N VAL A 144 -35.36 17.83 2.00
CA VAL A 144 -36.55 18.26 1.28
C VAL A 144 -36.65 19.74 1.59
N LYS A 145 -36.06 20.55 0.71
CA LYS A 145 -36.17 22.00 0.74
C LYS A 145 -37.66 22.31 0.75
N ALA A 146 -38.20 22.71 1.89
CA ALA A 146 -39.51 23.34 1.96
C ALA A 146 -39.39 24.63 1.15
N GLY A 147 -39.80 24.58 -0.11
CA GLY A 147 -39.60 25.66 -1.07
C GLY A 147 -38.45 25.40 -2.05
N ILE A 148 -38.67 24.49 -2.99
CA ILE A 148 -38.75 24.79 -4.44
C ILE A 148 -39.44 23.55 -5.01
N LYS A 149 -40.72 23.69 -5.34
CA LYS A 149 -41.36 22.79 -6.28
C LYS A 149 -40.65 23.01 -7.61
N THR A 150 -39.62 22.22 -7.92
CA THR A 150 -39.36 21.90 -9.32
C THR A 150 -40.57 21.10 -9.75
N VAL A 151 -41.58 21.81 -10.26
CA VAL A 151 -42.69 21.22 -10.98
C VAL A 151 -42.02 20.34 -12.03
N PRO A 152 -42.12 19.00 -11.95
CA PRO A 152 -41.69 18.18 -13.06
C PRO A 152 -42.52 18.67 -14.23
N LYS A 153 -41.85 19.10 -15.31
CA LYS A 153 -42.51 19.45 -16.58
C LYS A 153 -43.55 18.36 -16.82
N ALA A 154 -44.82 18.74 -16.75
CA ALA A 154 -45.92 17.81 -16.77
C ALA A 154 -45.80 16.98 -18.05
N LEU A 155 -45.32 15.76 -17.92
CA LEU A 155 -45.57 14.72 -18.89
C LEU A 155 -47.08 14.52 -18.81
N SER A 156 -47.75 14.88 -19.90
CA SER A 156 -49.15 14.58 -20.21
C SER A 156 -49.67 13.41 -19.37
N SER A 157 -50.74 13.67 -18.61
CA SER A 157 -51.27 12.84 -17.52
C SER A 157 -51.67 11.40 -17.88
N LYS A 158 -51.46 10.96 -19.13
CA LYS A 158 -51.73 9.58 -19.57
C LYS A 158 -50.53 8.62 -19.46
N ASP A 159 -49.30 9.12 -19.33
CA ASP A 159 -48.11 8.25 -19.32
C ASP A 159 -47.43 8.11 -17.95
N ALA A 160 -47.80 8.93 -16.97
CA ALA A 160 -47.19 8.92 -15.65
C ALA A 160 -47.49 7.63 -14.86
N GLU A 161 -48.73 7.14 -14.91
CA GLU A 161 -49.13 5.89 -14.24
C GLU A 161 -48.44 4.68 -14.87
N LYS A 162 -48.41 4.60 -16.20
CA LYS A 162 -47.71 3.52 -16.93
C LYS A 162 -46.22 3.50 -16.62
N GLN A 163 -45.57 4.66 -16.52
CA GLN A 163 -44.16 4.74 -16.13
C GLN A 163 -43.93 4.31 -14.67
N LEU A 164 -44.89 4.59 -13.77
CA LEU A 164 -44.82 4.16 -12.38
C LEU A 164 -44.93 2.64 -12.28
N GLU A 165 -45.88 2.04 -13.01
CA GLU A 165 -46.06 0.59 -13.07
C GLU A 165 -44.82 -0.12 -13.61
N ILE A 166 -44.23 0.39 -14.70
CA ILE A 166 -43.01 -0.18 -15.28
C ILE A 166 -41.88 -0.15 -14.26
N LYS A 167 -41.61 1.00 -13.62
CA LYS A 167 -40.55 1.12 -12.60
C LYS A 167 -40.78 0.20 -11.40
N THR A 168 -42.04 0.01 -11.02
CA THR A 168 -42.40 -0.84 -9.88
C THR A 168 -42.21 -2.32 -10.24
N LYS A 169 -42.63 -2.74 -11.44
CA LYS A 169 -42.37 -4.10 -11.96
C LYS A 169 -40.88 -4.40 -12.05
N THR A 170 -40.07 -3.47 -12.57
CA THR A 170 -38.61 -3.67 -12.65
C THR A 170 -37.97 -3.81 -11.26
N ARG A 171 -38.45 -3.06 -10.26
CA ARG A 171 -37.94 -3.18 -8.87
C ARG A 171 -38.34 -4.51 -8.24
N LEU A 172 -39.57 -4.95 -8.45
CA LEU A 172 -40.05 -6.23 -7.94
C LEU A 172 -39.32 -7.41 -8.61
N ALA A 173 -39.12 -7.39 -9.93
CA ALA A 173 -38.33 -8.39 -10.64
C ALA A 173 -36.90 -8.49 -10.10
N LYS A 174 -36.28 -7.34 -9.80
CA LYS A 174 -34.93 -7.30 -9.22
C LYS A 174 -34.85 -7.87 -7.80
N LEU A 175 -35.91 -7.74 -7.01
CA LEU A 175 -35.97 -8.24 -5.63
C LEU A 175 -36.39 -9.70 -5.54
N PHE A 176 -37.22 -10.16 -6.49
CA PHE A 176 -37.86 -11.48 -6.44
C PHE A 176 -37.43 -12.43 -7.55
N GLY A 177 -36.46 -12.05 -8.40
CA GLY A 177 -35.73 -12.95 -9.29
C GLY A 177 -36.60 -13.73 -10.28
N ARG A 178 -37.67 -13.11 -10.78
CA ARG A 178 -38.46 -13.59 -11.93
C ARG A 178 -38.50 -12.53 -13.00
#